data_AF-A0A6G8D6A8-F1
#
_entry.id   AF-A0A6G8D6A8-F1
#
_cell.length_a   1.000
_cell.length_b   1.000
_cell.length_c   1.000
_cell.angle_alpha   90.00
_cell.angle_beta   90.00
_cell.angle_gamma   90.00
#
_symmetry.space_group_name_H-M   'P 1'
#
loop_
_entity.id
_entity.type
_entity.pdbx_description
1 polymer ?
#
loop_
_entity_poly.entity_id
_entity_poly.type
_entity_poly.pdbx_seq_one_letter_code
_entity_poly.pdbx_strand_id
1 'polypeptide(L)'
;MNLSELESSIARSRWFVSTIFGLTIGVYAVWFWIIKDQPLSADAAYWGTFGDFVGGILNPLIAFSAFYWLTISVLIQKTELEETKKALVESSLSQQKQASISEIQQQISVYQSKLTATNIDLEAEYAYRNTIINKATGEVRGTSGHIIKVMTKDGNVVAPQEALSIVSVEIEKLLNKQRDLLTKIDELSKKI
;
A
#
# COMPACT_ATOMS: atom_id res chain seq x y z
N MET A 1 -11.89 -23.73 4.90
CA MET A 1 -13.34 -23.99 4.94
C MET A 1 -13.96 -23.15 3.83
N ASN A 2 -14.56 -23.76 2.82
CA ASN A 2 -15.04 -23.00 1.66
C ASN A 2 -16.29 -22.19 2.05
N LEU A 3 -16.32 -20.89 1.74
CA LEU A 3 -17.48 -20.03 2.01
C LEU A 3 -18.76 -20.61 1.39
N SER A 4 -18.66 -21.27 0.23
CA SER A 4 -19.77 -21.97 -0.43
C SER A 4 -20.30 -23.20 0.33
N GLU A 5 -19.44 -23.91 1.06
CA GLU A 5 -19.86 -25.02 1.94
C GLU A 5 -20.61 -24.49 3.17
N LEU A 6 -20.23 -23.31 3.65
CA LEU A 6 -20.87 -22.66 4.79
C LEU A 6 -22.24 -22.08 4.43
N GLU A 7 -22.33 -21.35 3.31
CA GLU A 7 -23.58 -20.83 2.78
C GLU A 7 -24.60 -21.95 2.49
N SER A 8 -24.15 -23.03 1.86
CA SER A 8 -25.03 -24.18 1.58
C SER A 8 -25.49 -24.88 2.87
N SER A 9 -24.65 -24.90 3.92
CA SER A 9 -25.02 -25.47 5.22
C SER A 9 -26.06 -24.62 5.96
N ILE A 10 -25.97 -23.29 5.86
CA ILE A 10 -26.94 -22.35 6.43
C ILE A 10 -28.29 -22.44 5.71
N ALA A 11 -28.27 -22.55 4.38
CA ALA A 11 -29.50 -22.71 3.59
C ALA A 11 -30.21 -24.03 3.94
N ARG A 12 -29.45 -25.13 4.05
CA ARG A 12 -29.96 -26.44 4.48
C ARG A 12 -30.52 -26.40 5.90
N SER A 13 -29.82 -25.76 6.84
CA SER A 13 -30.30 -25.68 8.22
C SER A 13 -31.59 -24.88 8.34
N ARG A 14 -31.75 -23.80 7.56
CA ARG A 14 -33.00 -23.03 7.51
C ARG A 14 -34.18 -23.88 7.04
N TRP A 15 -34.01 -24.63 5.95
CA TRP A 15 -35.04 -25.53 5.46
C TRP A 15 -35.37 -26.63 6.48
N PHE A 16 -34.34 -27.21 7.11
CA PHE A 16 -34.51 -28.23 8.13
C PHE A 16 -35.33 -27.73 9.33
N VAL A 17 -35.02 -26.54 9.85
CA VAL A 17 -35.78 -25.93 10.95
C VAL A 17 -37.23 -25.67 10.52
N SER A 18 -37.46 -25.04 9.36
CA SER A 18 -38.82 -24.80 8.85
C SER A 18 -39.62 -26.10 8.66
N THR A 19 -38.97 -27.17 8.20
CA THR A 19 -39.61 -28.49 8.05
C THR A 19 -39.97 -29.09 9.41
N ILE A 20 -39.10 -29.02 10.42
CA ILE A 20 -39.41 -29.53 11.77
C ILE A 20 -40.60 -28.79 12.38
N PHE A 21 -40.61 -27.46 12.29
CA PHE A 21 -41.71 -26.65 12.81
C PHE A 21 -43.02 -26.97 12.07
N GLY A 22 -42.98 -26.99 10.74
CA GLY A 22 -44.13 -27.31 9.91
C GLY A 22 -44.67 -28.73 10.15
N LEU A 23 -43.78 -29.71 10.32
CA LEU A 23 -44.16 -31.10 10.61
C LEU A 23 -44.77 -31.22 12.00
N THR A 24 -44.20 -30.55 13.01
CA THR A 24 -44.76 -30.54 14.38
C THR A 24 -46.18 -29.99 14.41
N ILE A 25 -46.41 -28.85 13.74
CA ILE A 25 -47.75 -28.24 13.63
C ILE A 25 -48.68 -29.11 12.78
N GLY A 26 -48.20 -29.63 11.66
CA GLY A 26 -48.97 -30.44 10.72
C GLY A 26 -49.44 -31.77 11.31
N VAL A 27 -48.57 -32.49 12.02
CA VAL A 27 -48.91 -33.76 12.71
C VAL A 27 -50.00 -33.52 13.75
N TYR A 28 -49.91 -32.42 14.50
CA TYR A 28 -50.92 -32.08 15.49
C TYR A 28 -52.27 -31.72 14.83
N ALA A 29 -52.25 -30.91 13.76
CA ALA A 29 -53.46 -30.53 13.03
C ALA A 29 -54.18 -31.76 12.43
N VAL A 30 -53.41 -32.69 11.84
CA VAL A 30 -53.92 -33.97 11.32
C VAL A 30 -54.54 -34.80 12.43
N TRP A 31 -53.86 -34.94 13.57
CA TRP A 31 -54.38 -35.71 14.70
C TRP A 31 -55.68 -35.11 15.28
N PHE A 32 -55.76 -33.79 15.38
CA PHE A 32 -56.91 -33.09 15.93
C PHE A 32 -58.14 -33.14 15.01
N TRP A 33 -57.97 -32.90 13.70
CA TRP A 33 -59.09 -32.83 12.74
C TRP A 33 -59.48 -34.18 12.13
N ILE A 34 -58.51 -35.02 11.78
CA ILE A 34 -58.80 -36.25 11.03
C ILE A 34 -59.04 -37.43 11.98
N ILE A 35 -58.29 -37.51 13.08
CA ILE A 35 -58.33 -38.69 13.97
C ILE A 35 -59.34 -38.50 15.11
N LYS A 36 -59.45 -37.29 15.66
CA LYS A 36 -60.27 -37.02 16.84
C LYS A 36 -61.64 -36.40 16.57
N ASP A 37 -61.85 -35.79 15.39
CA ASP A 37 -63.11 -35.14 14.98
C ASP A 37 -63.74 -34.29 16.10
N GLN A 38 -62.91 -33.52 16.82
CA GLN A 38 -63.35 -32.72 17.95
C GLN A 38 -63.68 -31.28 17.52
N PRO A 39 -64.81 -30.71 17.98
CA PRO A 39 -65.10 -29.30 17.78
C PRO A 39 -64.10 -28.43 18.55
N LEU A 40 -63.84 -27.23 18.04
CA LEU A 40 -63.02 -26.24 18.75
C LEU A 40 -63.70 -25.86 20.07
N SER A 41 -62.94 -25.91 21.17
CA SER A 41 -63.46 -25.51 22.48
C SER A 41 -63.73 -24.01 22.51
N ALA A 42 -64.91 -23.62 23.03
CA ALA A 42 -65.26 -22.22 23.29
C ALA A 42 -64.67 -21.69 24.61
N ASP A 43 -64.13 -22.58 25.45
CA ASP A 43 -63.54 -22.22 26.73
C ASP A 43 -62.06 -21.87 26.56
N ALA A 44 -61.72 -20.63 26.92
CA ALA A 44 -60.38 -20.08 26.84
C ALA A 44 -59.34 -20.83 27.69
N ALA A 45 -59.76 -21.53 28.76
CA ALA A 45 -58.84 -22.28 29.61
C ALA A 45 -58.11 -23.39 28.85
N TYR A 46 -58.81 -24.12 27.96
CA TYR A 46 -58.20 -25.17 27.14
C TYR A 46 -57.18 -24.62 26.13
N TRP A 47 -57.41 -23.41 25.63
CA TRP A 47 -56.47 -22.72 24.76
C TRP A 47 -55.21 -22.27 25.50
N GLY A 48 -55.33 -21.91 26.78
CA GLY A 48 -54.19 -21.67 27.67
C GLY A 48 -53.31 -22.92 27.84
N THR A 49 -53.91 -24.05 28.21
CA THR A 49 -53.18 -25.33 28.39
C THR A 49 -52.57 -25.84 27.08
N PHE A 50 -53.26 -25.63 25.95
CA PHE A 50 -52.72 -25.92 24.63
C PHE A 50 -51.51 -25.05 24.30
N GLY A 51 -51.60 -23.75 24.60
CA GLY A 51 -50.48 -22.80 24.47
C GLY A 51 -49.27 -23.22 25.30
N ASP A 52 -49.48 -23.73 26.51
CA ASP A 52 -48.41 -24.23 27.38
C ASP A 52 -47.72 -25.47 26.81
N PHE A 53 -48.46 -26.40 26.21
CA PHE A 53 -47.90 -27.58 25.55
C PHE A 53 -47.10 -27.21 24.29
N VAL A 54 -47.67 -26.38 23.42
CA VAL A 54 -47.00 -25.90 22.20
C VAL A 54 -45.78 -25.06 22.57
N GLY A 55 -45.90 -24.17 23.54
CA GLY A 55 -44.79 -23.39 24.08
C GLY A 55 -43.70 -24.26 24.69
N GLY A 56 -44.07 -25.31 25.43
CA GLY A 56 -43.11 -26.26 26.02
C GLY A 56 -42.26 -27.01 25.00
N ILE A 57 -42.78 -27.27 23.80
CA ILE A 57 -42.04 -27.91 22.70
C ILE A 57 -41.28 -26.88 21.86
N LEU A 58 -41.94 -25.77 21.49
CA LEU A 58 -41.33 -24.75 20.64
C LEU A 58 -40.19 -24.02 21.34
N ASN A 59 -40.29 -23.76 22.64
CA ASN A 59 -39.32 -22.91 23.33
C ASN A 59 -37.90 -23.53 23.38
N PRO A 60 -37.70 -24.82 23.74
CA PRO A 60 -36.40 -25.47 23.61
C PRO A 60 -35.90 -25.57 22.16
N LEU A 61 -36.81 -25.80 21.20
CA LEU A 61 -36.46 -25.90 19.78
C LEU A 61 -35.97 -24.55 19.22
N ILE A 62 -36.64 -23.45 19.58
CA ILE A 62 -36.22 -22.09 19.26
C ILE A 62 -34.87 -21.77 19.92
N ALA A 63 -34.72 -22.08 21.21
CA ALA A 63 -33.47 -21.83 21.94
C ALA A 63 -32.28 -22.58 21.32
N PHE A 64 -32.44 -23.86 20.96
CA PHE A 64 -31.42 -24.63 20.27
C PHE A 64 -31.09 -24.06 18.89
N SER A 65 -32.11 -23.69 18.11
CA SER A 65 -31.93 -23.08 16.79
C SER A 65 -31.18 -21.74 16.87
N ALA A 66 -31.50 -20.92 17.87
CA ALA A 66 -30.81 -19.67 18.13
C ALA A 66 -29.34 -19.89 18.50
N PHE A 67 -29.06 -20.85 19.38
CA PHE A 67 -27.68 -21.20 19.77
C PHE A 67 -26.87 -21.73 18.60
N TYR A 68 -27.47 -22.58 17.76
CA TYR A 68 -26.86 -23.09 16.54
C TYR A 68 -26.50 -21.96 15.57
N TRP A 69 -27.43 -21.03 15.31
CA TRP A 69 -27.15 -19.88 14.45
C TRP A 69 -26.07 -18.98 15.03
N LEU A 70 -26.11 -18.70 16.33
CA LEU A 70 -25.08 -17.90 17.00
C LEU A 70 -23.70 -18.54 16.85
N THR A 71 -23.61 -19.86 16.98
CA THR A 71 -22.36 -20.60 16.80
C THR A 71 -21.83 -20.47 15.38
N ILE A 72 -22.70 -20.59 14.37
CA ILE A 72 -22.33 -20.36 12.97
C ILE A 72 -21.85 -18.92 12.77
N SER A 73 -22.57 -17.94 13.28
CA SER A 73 -22.20 -16.52 13.15
C SER A 73 -20.82 -16.26 13.75
N VAL A 74 -20.50 -16.82 14.92
CA VAL A 74 -19.17 -16.70 15.53
C VAL A 74 -18.10 -17.36 14.67
N LEU A 75 -18.36 -18.53 14.09
CA LEU A 75 -17.41 -19.22 13.22
C LEU A 75 -17.11 -18.42 11.95
N ILE A 76 -18.14 -17.84 11.33
CA ILE A 76 -18.00 -16.94 10.18
C ILE A 76 -17.14 -15.73 10.57
N GLN A 77 -17.52 -15.03 11.64
CA GLN A 77 -16.81 -13.85 12.12
C GLN A 77 -15.33 -14.13 12.41
N LYS A 78 -15.00 -15.31 12.99
CA LYS A 78 -13.60 -15.72 13.20
C LYS A 78 -12.86 -15.94 11.88
N THR A 79 -13.51 -16.56 10.91
CA THR A 79 -12.91 -16.82 9.59
C THR A 79 -12.64 -15.50 8.85
N GLU A 80 -13.63 -14.60 8.83
CA GLU A 80 -13.48 -13.26 8.24
C GLU A 80 -12.38 -12.45 8.95
N LEU A 81 -12.25 -12.56 10.27
CA LEU A 81 -11.20 -11.90 11.03
C LEU A 81 -9.81 -12.47 10.71
N GLU A 82 -9.68 -13.78 10.52
CA GLU A 82 -8.42 -14.41 10.11
C GLU A 82 -8.01 -13.96 8.70
N GLU A 83 -8.94 -13.91 7.75
CA GLU A 83 -8.70 -13.42 6.39
C GLU A 83 -8.33 -11.93 6.41
N THR A 84 -9.05 -11.11 7.17
CA THR A 84 -8.75 -9.68 7.36
C THR A 84 -7.36 -9.48 7.96
N LYS A 85 -6.99 -10.28 8.96
CA LYS A 85 -5.66 -10.24 9.59
C LYS A 85 -4.58 -10.59 8.57
N LYS A 86 -4.80 -11.61 7.73
CA LYS A 86 -3.86 -12.01 6.67
C LYS A 86 -3.66 -10.88 5.66
N ALA A 87 -4.75 -10.29 5.17
CA ALA A 87 -4.70 -9.16 4.25
C ALA A 87 -3.98 -7.95 4.86
N LEU A 88 -4.17 -7.68 6.16
CA LEU A 88 -3.50 -6.59 6.86
C LEU A 88 -1.99 -6.83 6.98
N VAL A 89 -1.55 -8.06 7.27
CA VAL A 89 -0.13 -8.42 7.31
C VAL A 89 0.51 -8.25 5.93
N GLU A 90 -0.14 -8.73 4.87
CA GLU A 90 0.34 -8.58 3.50
C GLU A 90 0.42 -7.11 3.07
N SER A 91 -0.58 -6.30 3.44
CA SER A 91 -0.59 -4.86 3.21
C SER A 91 0.55 -4.16 3.96
N SER A 92 0.78 -4.55 5.22
CA SER A 92 1.88 -3.99 6.04
C SER A 92 3.25 -4.30 5.43
N LEU A 93 3.48 -5.54 4.98
CA LEU A 93 4.72 -5.92 4.30
C LEU A 93 4.92 -5.14 3.00
N SER A 94 3.85 -4.97 2.21
CA SER A 94 3.88 -4.19 0.98
C SER A 94 4.20 -2.71 1.24
N GLN A 95 3.61 -2.13 2.29
CA GLN A 95 3.89 -0.75 2.72
C GLN A 95 5.34 -0.59 3.19
N GLN A 96 5.88 -1.53 3.97
CA GLN A 96 7.28 -1.49 4.39
C GLN A 96 8.24 -1.55 3.19
N LYS A 97 7.96 -2.42 2.22
CA LYS A 97 8.75 -2.50 0.98
C LYS A 97 8.66 -1.19 0.19
N GLN A 98 7.47 -0.61 0.07
CA GLN A 98 7.25 0.65 -0.64
C GLN A 98 7.95 1.82 0.07
N ALA A 99 7.93 1.85 1.40
CA ALA A 99 8.64 2.87 2.19
C ALA A 99 10.16 2.79 1.96
N SER A 100 10.74 1.58 1.98
CA SER A 100 12.16 1.38 1.69
C SER A 100 12.54 1.78 0.27
N ILE A 101 11.73 1.41 -0.73
CA ILE A 101 11.92 1.85 -2.12
C ILE A 101 11.83 3.37 -2.22
N SER A 102 10.86 4.00 -1.55
CA SER A 102 10.66 5.44 -1.55
C SER A 102 11.86 6.18 -0.94
N GLU A 103 12.43 5.66 0.15
CA GLU A 103 13.65 6.20 0.76
C GLU A 103 14.83 6.18 -0.23
N ILE A 104 15.04 5.05 -0.92
CA ILE A 104 16.11 4.94 -1.94
C ILE A 104 15.85 5.92 -3.09
N GLN A 105 14.61 6.07 -3.55
CA GLN A 105 14.24 7.05 -4.58
C GLN A 105 14.51 8.49 -4.14
N GLN A 106 14.23 8.84 -2.88
CA GLN A 106 14.56 10.16 -2.33
C GLN A 106 16.08 10.39 -2.32
N GLN A 107 16.88 9.39 -1.92
CA GLN A 107 18.34 9.48 -1.97
C GLN A 107 18.85 9.67 -3.41
N ILE A 108 18.31 8.91 -4.37
CA ILE A 108 18.61 9.08 -5.80
C ILE A 108 18.28 10.50 -6.25
N SER A 109 17.12 11.04 -5.88
CA SER A 109 16.72 12.40 -6.22
C SER A 109 17.69 13.45 -5.67
N VAL A 110 18.15 13.30 -4.43
CA VAL A 110 19.17 14.19 -3.84
C VAL A 110 20.48 14.14 -4.62
N TYR A 111 20.95 12.94 -4.99
CA TYR A 111 22.17 12.81 -5.80
C TYR A 111 22.00 13.38 -7.20
N GLN A 112 20.82 13.23 -7.82
CA GLN A 112 20.50 13.87 -9.10
C GLN A 112 20.54 15.40 -8.99
N SER A 113 19.97 16.00 -7.93
CA SER A 113 20.07 17.45 -7.71
C SER A 113 21.52 17.92 -7.56
N LYS A 114 22.36 17.16 -6.81
CA LYS A 114 23.80 17.45 -6.66
C LYS A 114 24.55 17.31 -7.98
N LEU A 115 24.18 16.33 -8.80
CA LEU A 115 24.77 16.10 -10.12
C LEU A 115 24.44 17.28 -11.05
N THR A 116 23.18 17.71 -11.08
CA THR A 116 22.77 18.90 -11.85
C THR A 116 23.52 20.15 -11.42
N ALA A 117 23.67 20.40 -10.12
CA ALA A 117 24.45 21.53 -9.63
C ALA A 117 25.93 21.44 -10.07
N THR A 118 26.53 20.26 -9.95
CA THR A 118 27.92 20.03 -10.38
C THR A 118 28.09 20.23 -11.90
N ASN A 119 27.09 19.86 -12.70
CA ASN A 119 27.11 20.10 -14.14
C ASN A 119 27.05 21.59 -14.47
N ILE A 120 26.24 22.37 -13.75
CA ILE A 120 26.18 23.83 -13.90
C ILE A 120 27.54 24.47 -13.56
N ASP A 121 28.16 24.05 -12.45
CA ASP A 121 29.49 24.53 -12.06
C ASP A 121 30.54 24.21 -13.14
N LEU A 122 30.49 22.99 -13.68
CA LEU A 122 31.40 22.53 -14.75
C LEU A 122 31.24 23.36 -16.03
N GLU A 123 29.99 23.64 -16.43
CA GLU A 123 29.69 24.51 -17.57
C GLU A 123 30.25 25.92 -17.37
N ALA A 124 30.12 26.48 -16.16
CA ALA A 124 30.67 27.78 -15.82
C ALA A 124 32.22 27.78 -15.88
N GLU A 125 32.88 26.71 -15.44
CA GLU A 125 34.34 26.56 -15.58
C GLU A 125 34.79 26.44 -17.03
N TYR A 126 34.10 25.65 -17.85
CA TYR A 126 34.41 25.56 -19.28
C TYR A 126 34.20 26.87 -20.02
N ALA A 127 33.12 27.60 -19.70
CA ALA A 127 32.88 28.93 -20.25
C ALA A 127 34.02 29.88 -19.88
N TYR A 128 34.42 29.90 -18.61
CA TYR A 128 35.52 30.74 -18.15
C TYR A 128 36.86 30.35 -18.82
N ARG A 129 37.19 29.06 -18.89
CA ARG A 129 38.36 28.55 -19.64
C ARG A 129 38.38 29.06 -21.08
N ASN A 130 37.25 28.97 -21.78
CA ASN A 130 37.13 29.43 -23.16
C ASN A 130 37.34 30.95 -23.28
N THR A 131 36.89 31.75 -22.31
CA THR A 131 37.16 33.20 -22.31
C THR A 131 38.65 33.50 -22.17
N ILE A 132 39.39 32.74 -21.36
CA ILE A 132 40.85 32.89 -21.21
C ILE A 132 41.55 32.55 -22.53
N ILE A 133 41.18 31.43 -23.16
CA ILE A 133 41.76 30.99 -24.44
C ILE A 133 41.50 32.03 -25.53
N ASN A 134 40.28 32.56 -25.64
CA ASN A 134 39.93 33.56 -26.64
C ASN A 134 40.70 34.88 -26.43
N LYS A 135 40.88 35.33 -25.19
CA LYS A 135 41.70 36.53 -24.87
C LYS A 135 43.17 36.29 -25.22
N ALA A 136 43.71 35.13 -24.87
CA ALA A 136 45.10 34.77 -25.15
C ALA A 136 45.40 34.60 -26.65
N THR A 137 44.42 34.19 -27.46
CA THR A 137 44.58 33.96 -28.91
C THR A 137 44.22 35.16 -29.78
N GLY A 138 43.30 36.01 -29.33
CA GLY A 138 42.84 37.21 -30.05
C GLY A 138 43.88 38.33 -30.15
N GLU A 139 44.67 38.56 -29.09
CA GLU A 139 45.70 39.62 -29.07
C GLU A 139 47.00 39.21 -29.76
N VAL A 140 47.28 37.91 -29.93
CA VAL A 140 48.46 37.44 -30.71
C VAL A 140 48.35 37.83 -32.19
N ARG A 141 47.13 38.11 -32.68
CA ARG A 141 46.88 38.63 -34.03
C ARG A 141 46.97 40.16 -34.14
N GLY A 142 47.04 40.88 -33.02
CA GLY A 142 47.08 42.34 -32.97
C GLY A 142 48.36 42.84 -32.29
N THR A 143 49.33 43.25 -33.09
CA THR A 143 50.54 44.00 -32.77
C THR A 143 50.51 44.74 -31.41
N SER A 144 51.35 44.34 -30.44
CA SER A 144 52.07 45.16 -29.43
C SER A 144 52.55 44.30 -28.27
N GLY A 145 53.79 44.47 -27.80
CA GLY A 145 54.43 43.71 -26.72
C GLY A 145 53.88 43.96 -25.30
N HIS A 146 52.56 43.96 -25.11
CA HIS A 146 51.94 43.99 -23.79
C HIS A 146 51.81 42.57 -23.21
N ILE A 147 52.09 42.43 -21.91
CA ILE A 147 51.85 41.19 -21.17
C ILE A 147 50.33 41.00 -21.08
N ILE A 148 49.79 40.02 -21.81
CA ILE A 148 48.39 39.60 -21.68
C ILE A 148 48.21 39.09 -20.26
N LYS A 149 47.35 39.73 -19.48
CA LYS A 149 46.94 39.24 -18.16
C LYS A 149 45.44 39.04 -18.14
N VAL A 150 45.01 37.95 -17.53
CA VAL A 150 43.59 37.62 -17.36
C VAL A 150 43.24 37.74 -15.88
N MET A 151 42.05 38.26 -15.62
CA MET A 151 41.53 38.34 -14.27
C MET A 151 40.94 36.99 -13.86
N THR A 152 41.35 36.46 -12.71
CA THR A 152 40.79 35.27 -12.05
C THR A 152 39.40 35.59 -11.49
N LYS A 153 38.65 34.54 -11.12
CA LYS A 153 37.34 34.71 -10.46
C LYS A 153 37.44 35.44 -9.12
N ASP A 154 38.61 35.40 -8.49
CA ASP A 154 38.90 36.09 -7.21
C ASP A 154 39.39 37.54 -7.41
N GLY A 155 39.40 38.03 -8.65
CA GLY A 155 39.84 39.40 -8.97
C GLY A 155 41.36 39.57 -9.10
N ASN A 156 42.15 38.49 -9.01
CA ASN A 156 43.60 38.54 -9.19
C ASN A 156 43.95 38.60 -10.68
N VAL A 157 45.01 39.32 -11.05
CA VAL A 157 45.42 39.50 -12.44
C VAL A 157 46.66 38.65 -12.70
N VAL A 158 46.48 37.51 -13.37
CA VAL A 158 47.52 36.49 -13.58
C VAL A 158 47.81 36.24 -15.06
N ALA A 159 48.89 35.52 -15.36
CA ALA A 159 49.18 35.10 -16.73
C ALA A 159 48.14 34.07 -17.22
N PRO A 160 47.80 34.05 -18.53
CA PRO A 160 46.84 33.09 -19.08
C PRO A 160 47.16 31.64 -18.76
N GLN A 161 48.43 31.25 -18.75
CA GLN A 161 48.87 29.89 -18.44
C GLN A 161 48.57 29.53 -16.98
N GLU A 162 48.79 30.48 -16.05
CA GLU A 162 48.51 30.32 -14.63
C GLU A 162 47.00 30.18 -14.40
N ALA A 163 46.18 31.07 -14.99
CA ALA A 163 44.73 30.96 -14.92
C ALA A 163 44.20 29.64 -15.52
N LEU A 164 44.74 29.19 -16.66
CA LEU A 164 44.37 27.92 -17.27
C LEU A 164 44.73 26.72 -16.39
N SER A 165 45.87 26.77 -15.68
CA SER A 165 46.26 25.71 -14.75
C SER A 165 45.27 25.60 -13.58
N ILE A 166 44.89 26.73 -12.97
CA ILE A 166 43.93 26.78 -11.86
C ILE A 166 42.57 26.23 -12.30
N VAL A 167 42.07 26.68 -13.44
CA VAL A 167 40.78 26.24 -13.99
C VAL A 167 40.81 24.76 -14.36
N SER A 168 41.92 24.26 -14.90
CA SER A 168 42.05 22.83 -15.23
C SER A 168 41.96 21.94 -13.99
N VAL A 169 42.56 22.36 -12.87
CA VAL A 169 42.48 21.64 -11.59
C VAL A 169 41.04 21.63 -11.05
N GLU A 170 40.33 22.76 -11.11
CA GLU A 170 38.94 22.81 -10.64
C GLU A 170 38.00 21.99 -11.53
N ILE A 171 38.18 22.01 -12.85
CA ILE A 171 37.44 21.15 -13.78
C ILE A 171 37.68 19.68 -13.45
N GLU A 172 38.93 19.26 -13.24
CA GLU A 172 39.24 17.86 -12.91
C GLU A 172 38.57 17.43 -11.60
N LYS A 173 38.60 18.29 -10.59
CA LYS A 173 37.90 18.07 -9.31
C LYS A 173 36.38 17.93 -9.49
N LEU A 174 35.76 18.78 -10.30
CA LEU A 174 34.33 18.71 -10.59
C LEU A 174 33.96 17.46 -11.40
N LEU A 175 34.80 17.05 -12.37
CA LEU A 175 34.62 15.80 -13.12
C LEU A 175 34.72 14.57 -12.22
N ASN A 176 35.67 14.56 -11.27
CA ASN A 176 35.79 13.49 -10.29
C ASN A 176 34.56 13.42 -9.38
N LYS A 177 34.06 14.57 -8.93
CA LYS A 177 32.81 14.66 -8.16
C LYS A 177 31.60 14.19 -8.97
N GLN A 178 31.50 14.57 -10.24
CA GLN A 178 30.44 14.12 -11.16
C GLN A 178 30.45 12.59 -11.30
N ARG A 179 31.64 12.00 -11.52
CA ARG A 179 31.81 10.55 -11.61
C ARG A 179 31.36 9.83 -10.33
N ASP A 180 31.78 10.31 -9.16
CA ASP A 180 31.37 9.75 -7.86
C ASP A 180 29.84 9.80 -7.66
N LEU A 181 29.20 10.91 -8.02
CA LEU A 181 27.75 11.05 -7.94
C LEU A 181 27.02 10.07 -8.87
N LEU A 182 27.51 9.89 -10.11
CA LEU A 182 26.95 8.93 -11.05
C LEU A 182 27.08 7.48 -10.54
N THR A 183 28.23 7.13 -9.97
CA THR A 183 28.44 5.80 -9.35
C THR A 183 27.46 5.57 -8.20
N LYS A 184 27.25 6.54 -7.32
CA LYS A 184 26.29 6.43 -6.20
C LYS A 184 24.85 6.26 -6.68
N ILE A 185 24.46 6.96 -7.75
CA ILE A 185 23.12 6.81 -8.35
C ILE A 185 22.95 5.40 -8.93
N ASP A 186 23.94 4.89 -9.66
CA ASP A 186 23.91 3.53 -10.22
C ASP A 186 23.83 2.46 -9.13
N GLU A 187 24.62 2.59 -8.07
CA GLU A 187 24.59 1.68 -6.92
C GLU A 187 23.24 1.65 -6.22
N LEU A 188 22.60 2.80 -6.03
CA LEU A 188 21.26 2.88 -5.44
C LEU A 188 20.18 2.37 -6.38
N SER A 189 20.30 2.64 -7.69
CA SER A 189 19.34 2.15 -8.68
C SER A 189 19.30 0.64 -8.78
N LYS A 190 20.40 -0.05 -8.46
CA LYS A 190 20.46 -1.53 -8.41
C LYS A 190 19.74 -2.15 -7.19
N LYS A 191 19.38 -1.34 -6.20
CA LYS A 191 18.70 -1.79 -4.96
C LYS A 191 17.17 -1.76 -5.05
N ILE A 192 16.62 -1.15 -6.10
CA ILE A 192 15.18 -1.09 -6.39
C ILE A 192 14.87 -2.06 -7.52
#